data_AF-A0A6U3BTB4-F1
#
_entry.id   AF-A0A6U3BTB4-F1
#
_cell.length_a   1.000
_cell.length_b   1.000
_cell.length_c   1.000
_cell.angle_alpha   90.00
_cell.angle_beta   90.00
_cell.angle_gamma   90.00
#
_symmetry.space_group_name_H-M   'P 1'
#
loop_
_entity.id
_entity.type
_entity.pdbx_description
1 polymer ?
#
loop_
_entity_poly.entity_id
_entity_poly.type
_entity_poly.pdbx_seq_one_letter_code
_entity_poly.pdbx_strand_id
1 'polypeptide(L)'
;QWMRWGFKVNNPKHFVYIKTVPKNVQGQKSYRHTPLFVRTDTIQALDKVLREKYKKNLWDPIEEIPRPIDVTHLWPLNFTEGTKQKVKQRCGFFRNKVSQLIHQYGQELGWKTSIQVKGEGVKTGRQRVHNAYIEGMLQTKIMVVTQRDGWEDHFRLMEALAASGACVISDFMFGLPAGLENGTSILLFKTPLELKSIISYYLKHPEQCIAMAKRGREVAMSCHRSWHRMEEVVFGEILTNCTSVKRNTSSTCPFTIHSNG
;
A
#
# COMPACT_ATOMS: atom_id res chain seq x y z
N GLN A 1 12.38 12.98 -28.19
CA GLN A 1 12.95 11.65 -28.46
C GLN A 1 12.58 10.73 -27.30
N TRP A 2 11.66 9.80 -27.52
CA TRP A 2 10.98 9.03 -26.47
C TRP A 2 11.85 7.85 -26.00
N MET A 3 12.34 7.89 -24.76
CA MET A 3 12.78 6.66 -24.08
C MET A 3 11.53 5.96 -23.54
N ARG A 4 10.91 5.11 -24.36
CA ARG A 4 10.10 4.00 -23.84
C ARG A 4 11.03 3.19 -22.94
N TRP A 5 10.79 3.20 -21.64
CA TRP A 5 11.30 2.17 -20.74
C TRP A 5 10.58 0.86 -21.10
N GLY A 6 11.01 0.25 -22.21
CA GLY A 6 10.55 -1.04 -22.67
C GLY A 6 11.15 -2.11 -21.77
N PHE A 7 10.58 -2.31 -20.59
CA PHE A 7 10.78 -3.55 -19.87
C PHE A 7 10.11 -4.65 -20.70
N LYS A 8 10.92 -5.41 -21.46
CA LYS A 8 10.50 -6.73 -21.96
C LYS A 8 10.27 -7.62 -20.74
N VAL A 9 9.02 -7.75 -20.32
CA VAL A 9 8.60 -8.71 -19.30
C VAL A 9 8.67 -10.10 -19.92
N ASN A 10 9.84 -10.74 -19.89
CA ASN A 10 10.09 -12.02 -20.55
C ASN A 10 9.48 -13.24 -19.82
N ASN A 11 8.73 -13.08 -18.72
CA ASN A 11 7.99 -14.18 -18.09
C ASN A 11 7.10 -13.69 -16.92
N PRO A 12 5.77 -13.56 -17.07
CA PRO A 12 4.88 -13.31 -15.95
C PRO A 12 4.69 -14.61 -15.14
N LYS A 13 5.65 -14.93 -14.26
CA LYS A 13 5.64 -16.23 -13.56
C LYS A 13 4.69 -16.35 -12.36
N HIS A 14 4.08 -15.28 -11.87
CA HIS A 14 3.33 -15.34 -10.60
C HIS A 14 2.13 -14.40 -10.57
N PHE A 15 1.04 -14.81 -11.18
CA PHE A 15 -0.29 -14.26 -10.92
C PHE A 15 -1.18 -15.39 -10.41
N VAL A 16 -1.90 -15.15 -9.32
CA VAL A 16 -2.96 -16.06 -8.88
C VAL A 16 -4.20 -15.69 -9.68
N TYR A 17 -4.41 -16.41 -10.77
CA TYR A 17 -5.63 -16.28 -11.56
C TYR A 17 -6.67 -17.26 -11.05
N ILE A 18 -7.84 -16.75 -10.68
CA ILE A 18 -8.99 -17.60 -10.40
C ILE A 18 -9.68 -17.88 -11.72
N LYS A 19 -9.78 -19.16 -12.06
CA LYS A 19 -10.51 -19.62 -13.25
C LYS A 19 -12.00 -19.52 -12.95
N THR A 20 -12.63 -18.44 -13.40
CA THR A 20 -14.08 -18.38 -13.49
C THR A 20 -14.51 -19.20 -14.70
N VAL A 21 -15.31 -20.25 -14.50
CA VAL A 21 -15.90 -21.01 -15.61
C VAL A 21 -17.34 -20.54 -15.78
N PRO A 22 -17.65 -19.65 -16.74
CA PRO A 22 -19.03 -19.50 -17.15
C PRO A 22 -19.44 -20.79 -17.85
N LYS A 23 -20.39 -21.52 -17.28
CA LYS A 23 -21.17 -22.48 -18.05
C LYS A 23 -22.00 -21.66 -19.05
N ASN A 24 -21.61 -21.66 -20.32
CA ASN A 24 -22.47 -21.52 -21.52
C ASN A 24 -21.87 -20.80 -22.75
N VAL A 25 -20.56 -20.56 -22.83
CA VAL A 25 -19.94 -20.18 -24.12
C VAL A 25 -18.71 -21.04 -24.36
N GLN A 26 -18.73 -21.81 -25.45
CA GLN A 26 -17.62 -22.66 -25.88
C GLN A 26 -16.31 -21.87 -25.96
N GLY A 27 -15.35 -22.24 -25.10
CA GLY A 27 -13.92 -22.11 -25.40
C GLY A 27 -13.12 -20.98 -24.73
N GLN A 28 -13.74 -19.87 -24.30
CA GLN A 28 -12.96 -18.75 -23.75
C GLN A 28 -12.77 -18.85 -22.23
N LYS A 29 -11.54 -19.15 -21.80
CA LYS A 29 -11.17 -19.07 -20.37
C LYS A 29 -11.07 -17.61 -19.96
N SER A 30 -11.94 -17.14 -19.08
CA SER A 30 -11.74 -15.87 -18.39
C SER A 30 -11.00 -16.11 -17.08
N TYR A 31 -10.09 -15.19 -16.76
CA TYR A 31 -9.36 -15.20 -15.51
C TYR A 31 -9.66 -13.89 -14.78
N ARG A 32 -10.09 -13.99 -13.52
CA ARG A 32 -10.26 -12.81 -12.66
C ARG A 32 -9.00 -12.62 -11.84
N HIS A 33 -8.31 -11.52 -12.07
CA HIS A 33 -7.23 -11.08 -11.19
C HIS A 33 -7.84 -10.61 -9.87
N THR A 34 -7.39 -11.15 -8.74
CA THR A 34 -7.84 -10.72 -7.42
C THR A 34 -6.73 -9.89 -6.79
N PRO A 35 -6.93 -8.57 -6.60
CA PRO A 35 -5.90 -7.72 -6.01
C PRO A 35 -5.58 -8.17 -4.59
N LEU A 36 -4.38 -7.84 -4.13
CA LEU A 36 -3.94 -8.18 -2.78
C LEU A 36 -4.78 -7.46 -1.72
N PHE A 37 -4.74 -7.98 -0.50
CA PHE A 37 -5.54 -7.53 0.63
C PHE A 37 -4.67 -6.98 1.77
N VAL A 38 -5.29 -6.23 2.66
CA VAL A 38 -4.73 -5.82 3.95
C VAL A 38 -4.64 -7.05 4.84
N ARG A 39 -3.42 -7.39 5.26
CA ARG A 39 -3.17 -8.55 6.13
C ARG A 39 -3.74 -8.32 7.53
N THR A 40 -4.24 -9.39 8.15
CA THR A 40 -4.78 -9.34 9.52
C THR A 40 -3.73 -8.91 10.54
N ASP A 41 -2.50 -9.39 10.42
CA ASP A 41 -1.43 -9.07 11.37
C ASP A 41 -0.94 -7.62 11.26
N THR A 42 -1.07 -6.98 10.09
CA THR A 42 -0.90 -5.52 9.94
C THR A 42 -1.89 -4.76 10.81
N ILE A 43 -3.16 -5.19 10.83
CA ILE A 43 -4.22 -4.51 11.59
C ILE A 43 -4.08 -4.76 13.09
N GLN A 44 -3.69 -5.96 13.49
CA GLN A 44 -3.37 -6.26 14.89
C GLN A 44 -2.19 -5.42 15.39
N ALA A 45 -1.11 -5.33 14.60
CA ALA A 45 0.04 -4.50 14.95
C ALA A 45 -0.33 -3.00 14.98
N LEU A 46 -1.20 -2.55 14.08
CA LEU A 46 -1.72 -1.18 14.06
C LEU A 46 -2.53 -0.86 15.32
N ASP A 47 -3.54 -1.68 15.66
CA ASP A 47 -4.38 -1.46 16.84
C ASP A 47 -3.53 -1.43 18.11
N LYS A 48 -2.57 -2.36 18.23
CA LYS A 48 -1.61 -2.38 19.33
C LYS A 48 -0.84 -1.06 19.45
N VAL A 49 -0.20 -0.60 18.37
CA VAL A 49 0.58 0.65 18.38
C VAL A 49 -0.30 1.87 18.68
N LEU A 50 -1.51 1.94 18.13
CA LEU A 50 -2.44 3.03 18.39
C LEU A 50 -2.83 3.11 19.87
N ARG A 51 -3.16 1.97 20.49
CA ARG A 51 -3.56 1.90 21.91
C ARG A 51 -2.40 2.22 22.84
N GLU A 52 -1.26 1.60 22.62
CA GLU A 52 -0.10 1.72 23.51
C GLU A 52 0.50 3.13 23.45
N LYS A 53 0.76 3.64 22.23
CA LYS A 53 1.56 4.85 22.01
C LYS A 53 0.73 6.12 21.83
N TYR A 54 -0.43 6.04 21.16
CA TYR A 54 -1.21 7.21 20.79
C TYR A 54 -2.51 7.36 21.58
N LYS A 55 -2.84 6.39 22.45
CA LYS A 55 -4.12 6.31 23.18
C LYS A 55 -5.33 6.42 22.23
N LYS A 56 -5.17 5.84 21.04
CA LYS A 56 -6.17 5.77 19.98
C LYS A 56 -6.54 4.31 19.68
N ASN A 57 -7.62 4.10 18.95
CA ASN A 57 -8.07 2.82 18.42
C ASN A 57 -8.18 2.91 16.88
N LEU A 58 -8.61 1.82 16.22
CA LEU A 58 -8.73 1.78 14.75
C LEU A 58 -9.76 2.75 14.14
N TRP A 59 -10.61 3.35 14.96
CA TRP A 59 -11.73 4.21 14.57
C TRP A 59 -11.38 5.68 14.60
N ASP A 60 -10.37 6.02 15.41
CA ASP A 60 -9.90 7.38 15.52
C ASP A 60 -9.30 7.84 14.18
N PRO A 61 -9.37 9.15 13.88
CA PRO A 61 -8.74 9.72 12.69
C PRO A 61 -7.21 9.66 12.84
N ILE A 62 -6.61 8.55 12.41
CA ILE A 62 -5.17 8.34 12.53
C ILE A 62 -4.37 9.27 11.60
N GLU A 63 -5.00 9.80 10.56
CA GLU A 63 -4.44 10.80 9.64
C GLU A 63 -4.03 12.09 10.38
N GLU A 64 -4.65 12.38 11.53
CA GLU A 64 -4.36 13.55 12.38
C GLU A 64 -3.19 13.33 13.36
N ILE A 65 -2.60 12.13 13.39
CA ILE A 65 -1.41 11.87 14.23
C ILE A 65 -0.24 12.75 13.77
N PRO A 66 0.56 13.34 14.70
CA PRO A 66 1.73 14.13 14.33
C PRO A 66 2.75 13.34 13.51
N ARG A 67 3.08 13.86 12.32
CA ARG A 67 3.94 13.20 11.32
C ARG A 67 5.22 14.01 11.08
N PRO A 68 6.32 13.71 11.80
CA PRO A 68 7.57 14.45 11.66
C PRO A 68 8.34 14.14 10.36
N ILE A 69 8.01 13.04 9.66
CA ILE A 69 8.65 12.63 8.42
C ILE A 69 7.79 13.06 7.24
N ASP A 70 8.36 13.84 6.32
CA ASP A 70 7.64 14.37 5.17
C ASP A 70 7.35 13.26 4.15
N VAL A 71 8.38 12.48 3.80
CA VAL A 71 8.27 11.44 2.75
C VAL A 71 8.97 10.17 3.19
N THR A 72 8.27 9.04 3.11
CA THR A 72 8.86 7.72 3.37
C THR A 72 8.73 6.82 2.15
N HIS A 73 9.80 6.08 1.86
CA HIS A 73 9.79 4.94 0.96
C HIS A 73 10.42 3.75 1.67
N LEU A 74 9.64 2.71 1.95
CA LEU A 74 10.05 1.56 2.77
C LEU A 74 10.91 0.57 1.97
N TRP A 75 12.00 1.08 1.41
CA TRP A 75 12.98 0.37 0.61
C TRP A 75 14.37 0.98 0.86
N PRO A 76 15.41 0.20 1.17
CA PRO A 76 16.69 0.76 1.59
C PRO A 76 17.49 1.26 0.38
N LEU A 77 18.18 2.40 0.52
CA LEU A 77 19.07 2.94 -0.53
C LEU A 77 20.20 1.97 -0.90
N ASN A 78 20.85 1.43 0.14
CA ASN A 78 21.99 0.55 -0.01
C ASN A 78 21.69 -0.73 0.78
N PHE A 79 21.59 -1.86 0.07
CA PHE A 79 21.78 -3.14 0.73
C PHE A 79 23.27 -3.22 1.05
N THR A 80 23.67 -3.00 2.30
CA THR A 80 25.08 -3.08 2.69
C THR A 80 25.65 -4.46 2.34
N GLU A 81 26.91 -4.48 1.91
CA GLU A 81 27.57 -5.58 1.20
C GLU A 81 27.69 -6.91 1.98
N GLY A 82 27.22 -6.97 3.22
CA GLY A 82 27.44 -8.09 4.13
C GLY A 82 26.44 -9.26 4.08
N THR A 83 25.29 -9.16 3.40
CA THR A 83 24.29 -10.26 3.45
C THR A 83 23.53 -10.47 2.13
N LYS A 84 23.95 -11.48 1.36
CA LYS A 84 23.21 -12.09 0.22
C LYS A 84 22.66 -11.07 -0.81
N GLN A 85 23.54 -10.16 -1.24
CA GLN A 85 23.25 -9.06 -2.17
C GLN A 85 22.92 -9.52 -3.60
N LYS A 86 23.48 -10.65 -4.06
CA LYS A 86 23.40 -11.09 -5.46
C LYS A 86 21.99 -11.48 -5.95
N VAL A 87 21.08 -11.92 -5.07
CA VAL A 87 19.73 -12.35 -5.49
C VAL A 87 18.71 -11.20 -5.45
N LYS A 88 18.94 -10.16 -4.64
CA LYS A 88 17.99 -9.04 -4.47
C LYS A 88 18.13 -7.93 -5.52
N GLN A 89 19.29 -7.79 -6.16
CA GLN A 89 19.50 -6.79 -7.22
C GLN A 89 18.64 -7.02 -8.47
N ARG A 90 18.26 -8.26 -8.79
CA ARG A 90 17.55 -8.56 -10.05
C ARG A 90 16.08 -8.10 -10.11
N CYS A 91 15.46 -7.75 -8.99
CA CYS A 91 14.01 -7.47 -8.97
C CYS A 91 13.65 -6.28 -8.08
N GLY A 92 14.48 -5.25 -8.06
CA GLY A 92 14.22 -4.03 -7.30
C GLY A 92 14.92 -2.80 -7.87
N PHE A 93 15.29 -2.84 -9.15
CA PHE A 93 15.94 -1.73 -9.84
C PHE A 93 15.07 -0.47 -9.78
N PHE A 94 13.78 -0.60 -10.11
CA PHE A 94 12.88 0.54 -10.07
C PHE A 94 12.72 1.10 -8.65
N ARG A 95 12.59 0.21 -7.66
CA ARG A 95 12.53 0.61 -6.24
C ARG A 95 13.79 1.32 -5.79
N ASN A 96 14.97 0.79 -6.10
CA ASN A 96 16.25 1.44 -5.82
C ASN A 96 16.29 2.84 -6.43
N LYS A 97 15.85 2.98 -7.68
CA LYS A 97 15.84 4.27 -8.38
C LYS A 97 14.89 5.26 -7.72
N VAL A 98 13.69 4.84 -7.34
CA VAL A 98 12.73 5.70 -6.64
C VAL A 98 13.24 6.10 -5.26
N SER A 99 13.86 5.17 -4.51
CA SER A 99 14.54 5.49 -3.24
C SER A 99 15.60 6.57 -3.43
N GLN A 100 16.47 6.42 -4.43
CA GLN A 100 17.51 7.41 -4.75
C GLN A 100 16.91 8.78 -5.11
N LEU A 101 15.85 8.80 -5.92
CA LEU A 101 15.16 10.03 -6.29
C LEU A 101 14.55 10.74 -5.08
N ILE A 102 13.84 10.01 -4.22
CA ILE A 102 13.25 10.58 -3.00
C ILE A 102 14.35 11.13 -2.08
N HIS A 103 15.47 10.40 -1.93
CA HIS A 103 16.60 10.88 -1.15
C HIS A 103 17.14 12.19 -1.71
N GLN A 104 17.41 12.22 -3.02
CA GLN A 104 17.93 13.38 -3.73
C GLN A 104 16.99 14.58 -3.59
N TYR A 105 15.69 14.39 -3.82
CA TYR A 105 14.70 15.46 -3.67
C TYR A 105 14.61 15.96 -2.23
N GLY A 106 14.74 15.06 -1.25
CA GLY A 106 14.80 15.44 0.16
C GLY A 106 15.99 16.33 0.49
N GLN A 107 17.17 16.02 -0.04
CA GLN A 107 18.36 16.87 0.12
C GLN A 107 18.20 18.21 -0.59
N GLU A 108 17.70 18.20 -1.84
CA GLU A 108 17.53 19.40 -2.67
C GLU A 108 16.50 20.39 -2.09
N LEU A 109 15.38 19.88 -1.58
CA LEU A 109 14.23 20.68 -1.17
C LEU A 109 14.05 20.77 0.36
N GLY A 110 14.98 20.19 1.13
CA GLY A 110 14.95 20.20 2.59
C GLY A 110 13.86 19.34 3.22
N TRP A 111 13.36 18.32 2.53
CA TRP A 111 12.35 17.41 3.08
C TRP A 111 12.98 16.40 4.05
N LYS A 112 12.29 16.12 5.16
CA LYS A 112 12.65 15.03 6.07
C LYS A 112 12.22 13.71 5.46
N THR A 113 13.17 12.99 4.86
CA THR A 113 12.90 11.70 4.19
C THR A 113 13.31 10.49 5.05
N SER A 114 12.55 9.40 4.99
CA SER A 114 12.93 8.10 5.57
C SER A 114 12.97 7.00 4.49
N ILE A 115 14.14 6.40 4.28
CA ILE A 115 14.38 5.45 3.19
C ILE A 115 15.07 4.20 3.77
N GLN A 116 14.31 3.46 4.56
CA GLN A 116 14.82 2.35 5.35
C GLN A 116 13.78 1.22 5.41
N VAL A 117 14.27 -0.01 5.57
CA VAL A 117 13.42 -1.12 6.01
C VAL A 117 13.34 -1.04 7.52
N LYS A 118 12.15 -0.75 8.05
CA LYS A 118 11.88 -0.88 9.49
C LYS A 118 11.43 -2.30 9.80
N GLY A 119 12.16 -2.98 10.70
CA GLY A 119 11.91 -4.37 11.10
C GLY A 119 12.78 -5.41 10.38
N GLU A 120 12.51 -6.69 10.61
CA GLU A 120 13.28 -7.78 10.02
C GLU A 120 12.92 -8.02 8.55
N GLY A 121 13.95 -8.09 7.69
CA GLY A 121 13.76 -8.41 6.29
C GLY A 121 13.51 -9.90 6.01
N VAL A 122 12.97 -10.20 4.82
CA VAL A 122 12.91 -11.55 4.23
C VAL A 122 11.89 -12.48 4.90
N LYS A 123 12.31 -13.59 5.53
CA LYS A 123 11.42 -14.68 5.95
C LYS A 123 10.62 -14.29 7.19
N THR A 124 11.26 -13.67 8.19
CA THR A 124 10.58 -13.28 9.42
C THR A 124 9.52 -12.20 9.18
N GLY A 125 9.85 -11.13 8.44
CA GLY A 125 8.89 -10.07 8.14
C GLY A 125 7.71 -10.50 7.27
N ARG A 126 7.78 -11.66 6.60
CA ARG A 126 6.64 -12.25 5.89
C ARG A 126 5.69 -13.01 6.82
N GLN A 127 6.18 -13.50 7.94
CA GLN A 127 5.38 -14.24 8.91
C GLN A 127 4.66 -13.32 9.89
N ARG A 128 5.25 -12.16 10.21
CA ARG A 128 4.68 -11.22 11.18
C ARG A 128 5.06 -9.77 10.86
N VAL A 129 4.09 -8.87 10.99
CA VAL A 129 4.34 -7.42 10.97
C VAL A 129 4.93 -6.95 12.30
N HIS A 130 6.03 -6.20 12.24
CA HIS A 130 6.67 -5.61 13.42
C HIS A 130 6.04 -4.25 13.80
N ASN A 131 5.94 -3.95 15.10
CA ASN A 131 5.45 -2.65 15.57
C ASN A 131 6.26 -1.47 15.02
N ALA A 132 7.59 -1.60 14.94
CA ALA A 132 8.45 -0.56 14.38
C ALA A 132 8.13 -0.21 12.92
N TYR A 133 7.61 -1.17 12.14
CA TYR A 133 7.14 -0.93 10.78
C TYR A 133 5.90 -0.04 10.77
N ILE A 134 4.88 -0.40 11.57
CA ILE A 134 3.66 0.39 11.77
C ILE A 134 4.00 1.80 12.26
N GLU A 135 4.86 1.92 13.27
CA GLU A 135 5.26 3.21 13.83
C GLU A 135 5.90 4.12 12.78
N GLY A 136 6.77 3.57 11.92
CA GLY A 136 7.32 4.34 10.83
C GLY A 136 6.28 4.80 9.82
N MET A 137 5.27 3.98 9.57
CA MET A 137 4.17 4.37 8.69
C MET A 137 3.33 5.50 9.29
N LEU A 138 3.02 5.44 10.58
CA LEU A 138 2.23 6.46 11.30
C LEU A 138 2.96 7.81 11.43
N GLN A 139 4.29 7.83 11.36
CA GLN A 139 5.09 9.06 11.45
C GLN A 139 5.25 9.82 10.12
N THR A 140 4.70 9.29 9.04
CA THR A 140 4.94 9.75 7.66
C THR A 140 3.79 10.60 7.14
N LYS A 141 4.04 11.75 6.48
CA LYS A 141 3.00 12.53 5.80
C LYS A 141 2.62 11.92 4.45
N ILE A 142 3.62 11.64 3.61
CA ILE A 142 3.46 11.03 2.29
C ILE A 142 4.24 9.72 2.22
N MET A 143 3.54 8.63 1.88
CA MET A 143 4.16 7.33 1.67
C MET A 143 4.26 7.02 0.19
N VAL A 144 5.48 6.87 -0.31
CA VAL A 144 5.70 6.39 -1.67
C VAL A 144 5.83 4.87 -1.63
N VAL A 145 5.10 4.20 -2.51
CA VAL A 145 5.02 2.75 -2.58
C VAL A 145 5.21 2.31 -4.03
N THR A 146 6.25 1.54 -4.29
CA THR A 146 6.60 1.12 -5.65
C THR A 146 6.40 -0.37 -5.88
N GLN A 147 5.90 -0.78 -7.03
CA GLN A 147 5.83 -2.17 -7.45
C GLN A 147 7.23 -2.79 -7.59
N ARG A 148 7.26 -4.13 -7.64
CA ARG A 148 8.50 -4.88 -7.85
C ARG A 148 8.66 -5.04 -9.36
N ASP A 149 9.89 -4.97 -9.88
CA ASP A 149 10.12 -5.11 -11.32
C ASP A 149 9.47 -6.39 -11.86
N GLY A 150 8.57 -6.23 -12.85
CA GLY A 150 7.86 -7.34 -13.50
C GLY A 150 6.70 -7.95 -12.72
N TRP A 151 6.23 -7.30 -11.63
CA TRP A 151 5.10 -7.74 -10.83
C TRP A 151 4.09 -6.59 -10.73
N GLU A 152 2.83 -6.89 -10.98
CA GLU A 152 1.72 -6.02 -10.60
C GLU A 152 1.18 -6.49 -9.24
N ASP A 153 0.81 -5.53 -8.41
CA ASP A 153 0.36 -5.70 -7.02
C ASP A 153 1.41 -6.15 -5.99
N HIS A 154 1.31 -5.56 -4.80
CA HIS A 154 2.03 -6.03 -3.61
C HIS A 154 1.27 -5.65 -2.31
N PHE A 155 1.49 -6.42 -1.24
CA PHE A 155 0.85 -6.18 0.06
C PHE A 155 1.13 -4.78 0.64
N ARG A 156 2.32 -4.23 0.38
CA ARG A 156 2.72 -2.89 0.87
C ARG A 156 1.77 -1.76 0.47
N LEU A 157 1.09 -1.85 -0.68
CA LEU A 157 0.16 -0.81 -1.10
C LEU A 157 -1.05 -0.80 -0.16
N MET A 158 -1.65 -1.97 0.04
CA MET A 158 -2.78 -2.13 0.96
C MET A 158 -2.39 -1.86 2.41
N GLU A 159 -1.20 -2.29 2.85
CA GLU A 159 -0.66 -1.97 4.17
C GLU A 159 -0.48 -0.45 4.35
N ALA A 160 0.07 0.24 3.36
CA ALA A 160 0.26 1.69 3.41
C ALA A 160 -1.09 2.42 3.49
N LEU A 161 -2.05 2.08 2.62
CA LEU A 161 -3.38 2.68 2.63
C LEU A 161 -4.10 2.43 3.97
N ALA A 162 -4.04 1.20 4.50
CA ALA A 162 -4.71 0.84 5.72
C ALA A 162 -4.07 1.43 6.98
N ALA A 163 -2.74 1.34 7.12
CA ALA A 163 -2.07 1.49 8.40
C ALA A 163 -1.27 2.79 8.57
N SER A 164 -0.94 3.49 7.47
CA SER A 164 -0.12 4.70 7.59
C SER A 164 -0.91 5.91 8.05
N GLY A 165 -2.16 6.09 7.59
CA GLY A 165 -2.87 7.37 7.66
C GLY A 165 -2.15 8.49 6.90
N ALA A 166 -1.21 8.13 6.01
CA ALA A 166 -0.47 9.02 5.14
C ALA A 166 -1.14 9.09 3.76
N CYS A 167 -0.87 10.15 3.00
CA CYS A 167 -1.20 10.16 1.58
C CYS A 167 -0.30 9.17 0.85
N VAL A 168 -0.89 8.25 0.09
CA VAL A 168 -0.15 7.18 -0.58
C VAL A 168 0.04 7.52 -2.05
N ILE A 169 1.30 7.55 -2.48
CA ILE A 169 1.70 7.69 -3.88
C ILE A 169 2.23 6.33 -4.35
N SER A 170 1.77 5.86 -5.51
CA SER A 170 2.28 4.64 -6.14
C SER A 170 2.68 4.88 -7.58
N ASP A 171 3.53 4.00 -8.12
CA ASP A 171 3.79 3.98 -9.55
C ASP A 171 2.53 3.59 -10.31
N PHE A 172 2.46 4.01 -11.58
CA PHE A 172 1.33 3.71 -12.44
C PHE A 172 1.06 2.20 -12.55
N MET A 173 -0.20 1.82 -12.36
CA MET A 173 -0.71 0.45 -12.46
C MET A 173 -1.68 0.35 -13.63
N PHE A 174 -1.78 -0.81 -14.29
CA PHE A 174 -2.71 -0.99 -15.39
C PHE A 174 -4.17 -1.00 -14.91
N GLY A 175 -4.40 -1.55 -13.72
CA GLY A 175 -5.69 -1.51 -13.04
C GLY A 175 -5.52 -1.19 -11.56
N LEU A 176 -6.24 -0.17 -11.07
CA LEU A 176 -6.34 0.06 -9.64
C LEU A 176 -7.20 -1.02 -8.98
N PRO A 177 -6.85 -1.46 -7.76
CA PRO A 177 -7.75 -2.29 -6.96
C PRO A 177 -9.14 -1.66 -6.83
N ALA A 178 -10.19 -2.47 -6.87
CA ALA A 178 -11.57 -2.00 -6.90
C ALA A 178 -11.87 -0.95 -5.82
N GLY A 179 -12.50 0.16 -6.24
CA GLY A 179 -12.85 1.29 -5.35
C GLY A 179 -11.72 2.28 -5.07
N LEU A 180 -10.47 1.98 -5.45
CA LEU A 180 -9.40 2.99 -5.43
C LEU A 180 -9.47 3.84 -6.70
N GLU A 181 -9.28 5.15 -6.52
CA GLU A 181 -9.37 6.17 -7.55
C GLU A 181 -8.16 7.10 -7.48
N ASN A 182 -7.48 7.29 -8.61
CA ASN A 182 -6.34 8.19 -8.72
C ASN A 182 -6.78 9.65 -8.48
N GLY A 183 -6.08 10.37 -7.59
CA GLY A 183 -6.41 11.73 -7.19
C GLY A 183 -7.44 11.83 -6.06
N THR A 184 -8.10 10.72 -5.69
CA THR A 184 -9.14 10.68 -4.65
C THR A 184 -8.74 9.85 -3.45
N SER A 185 -8.21 8.63 -3.66
CA SER A 185 -7.85 7.68 -2.60
C SER A 185 -6.38 7.25 -2.64
N ILE A 186 -5.70 7.54 -3.75
CA ILE A 186 -4.30 7.21 -4.04
C ILE A 186 -3.82 8.18 -5.12
N LEU A 187 -2.52 8.45 -5.18
CA LEU A 187 -1.90 9.16 -6.30
C LEU A 187 -1.03 8.21 -7.11
N LEU A 188 -1.07 8.35 -8.42
CA LEU A 188 -0.22 7.60 -9.34
C LEU A 188 0.80 8.53 -9.99
N PHE A 189 2.03 8.04 -10.19
CA PHE A 189 3.05 8.72 -11.00
C PHE A 189 3.59 7.80 -12.10
N LYS A 190 3.94 8.38 -13.23
CA LYS A 190 4.56 7.71 -14.39
C LYS A 190 6.03 8.10 -14.55
N THR A 191 6.40 9.29 -14.10
CA THR A 191 7.75 9.83 -14.31
C THR A 191 8.39 10.34 -13.02
N PRO A 192 9.74 10.40 -12.95
CA PRO A 192 10.45 11.01 -11.83
C PRO A 192 10.04 12.47 -11.56
N LEU A 193 9.78 13.24 -12.61
CA LEU A 193 9.39 14.65 -12.51
C LEU A 193 7.98 14.77 -11.92
N GLU A 194 7.04 13.96 -12.40
CA GLU A 194 5.69 13.88 -11.85
C GLU A 194 5.71 13.48 -10.37
N LEU A 195 6.52 12.49 -9.99
CA LEU A 195 6.71 12.12 -8.58
C LEU A 195 7.17 13.32 -7.74
N LYS A 196 8.18 14.08 -8.22
CA LYS A 196 8.67 15.29 -7.54
C LYS A 196 7.56 16.34 -7.40
N SER A 197 6.82 16.60 -8.47
CA SER A 197 5.75 17.59 -8.51
C SER A 197 4.61 17.22 -7.57
N ILE A 198 4.15 15.97 -7.59
CA ILE A 198 3.09 15.46 -6.70
C ILE A 198 3.51 15.62 -5.24
N ILE A 199 4.71 15.15 -4.86
CA ILE A 199 5.20 15.28 -3.49
C ILE A 199 5.27 16.76 -3.08
N SER A 200 5.87 17.60 -3.92
CA SER A 200 6.02 19.04 -3.64
C SER A 200 4.68 19.74 -3.45
N TYR A 201 3.67 19.37 -4.25
CA TYR A 201 2.33 19.92 -4.16
C TYR A 201 1.65 19.48 -2.86
N TYR A 202 1.57 18.18 -2.57
CA TYR A 202 0.83 17.68 -1.41
C TYR A 202 1.49 17.99 -0.06
N LEU A 203 2.81 18.21 -0.02
CA LEU A 203 3.46 18.75 1.18
C LEU A 203 3.02 20.19 1.51
N LYS A 204 2.57 20.95 0.51
CA LYS A 204 2.04 22.32 0.67
C LYS A 204 0.52 22.37 0.88
N HIS A 205 -0.17 21.25 0.64
CA HIS A 205 -1.63 21.11 0.76
C HIS A 205 -2.00 19.95 1.70
N PRO A 206 -1.65 20.06 3.00
CA PRO A 206 -1.83 18.99 3.97
C PRO A 206 -3.29 18.55 4.12
N GLU A 207 -4.25 19.45 3.93
CA GLU A 207 -5.68 19.14 3.98
C GLU A 207 -6.11 18.16 2.88
N GLN A 208 -5.59 18.32 1.66
CA GLN A 208 -5.86 17.38 0.56
C GLN A 208 -5.18 16.03 0.80
N CYS A 209 -3.97 16.05 1.35
CA CYS A 209 -3.22 14.86 1.77
C CYS A 209 -3.99 14.06 2.83
N ILE A 210 -4.56 14.72 3.83
CA ILE A 210 -5.38 14.13 4.91
C ILE A 210 -6.67 13.54 4.33
N ALA A 211 -7.39 14.30 3.50
CA ALA A 211 -8.64 13.82 2.88
C ALA A 211 -8.41 12.54 2.07
N MET A 212 -7.32 12.50 1.30
CA MET A 212 -6.94 11.35 0.51
C MET A 212 -6.51 10.15 1.35
N ALA A 213 -5.72 10.39 2.41
CA ALA A 213 -5.31 9.35 3.35
C ALA A 213 -6.53 8.67 4.00
N LYS A 214 -7.50 9.49 4.42
CA LYS A 214 -8.78 9.02 4.98
C LYS A 214 -9.55 8.18 3.99
N ARG A 215 -9.69 8.65 2.75
CA ARG A 215 -10.42 7.94 1.69
C ARG A 215 -9.72 6.63 1.29
N GLY A 216 -8.39 6.65 1.14
CA GLY A 216 -7.58 5.46 0.85
C GLY A 216 -7.70 4.39 1.94
N ARG A 217 -7.61 4.81 3.21
CA ARG A 217 -7.81 3.91 4.36
C ARG A 217 -9.22 3.34 4.38
N GLU A 218 -10.24 4.17 4.18
CA GLU A 218 -11.63 3.73 4.15
C GLU A 218 -11.82 2.62 3.12
N VAL A 219 -11.40 2.83 1.87
CA VAL A 219 -11.51 1.82 0.80
C VAL A 219 -10.73 0.55 1.15
N ALA A 220 -9.47 0.67 1.58
CA ALA A 220 -8.64 -0.49 1.92
C ALA A 220 -9.27 -1.33 3.04
N MET A 221 -9.83 -0.67 4.05
CA MET A 221 -10.33 -1.34 5.24
C MET A 221 -11.77 -1.84 5.09
N SER A 222 -12.58 -1.23 4.23
CA SER A 222 -13.97 -1.62 3.95
C SER A 222 -14.14 -2.64 2.82
N CYS A 223 -13.17 -2.70 1.89
CA CYS A 223 -13.27 -3.56 0.70
C CYS A 223 -12.11 -4.54 0.55
N HIS A 224 -10.93 -4.30 1.13
CA HIS A 224 -9.71 -5.07 0.82
C HIS A 224 -9.15 -5.85 2.01
N ARG A 225 -9.99 -6.37 2.90
CA ARG A 225 -9.57 -7.30 3.95
C ARG A 225 -9.49 -8.72 3.39
N SER A 226 -8.77 -9.61 4.07
CA SER A 226 -8.61 -11.01 3.64
C SER A 226 -9.95 -11.73 3.44
N TRP A 227 -10.92 -11.53 4.34
CA TRP A 227 -12.25 -12.13 4.20
C TRP A 227 -13.06 -11.54 3.04
N HIS A 228 -12.93 -10.24 2.74
CA HIS A 228 -13.58 -9.65 1.55
C HIS A 228 -13.08 -10.31 0.27
N ARG A 229 -11.79 -10.66 0.20
CA ARG A 229 -11.27 -11.42 -0.96
C ARG A 229 -11.84 -12.82 -1.01
N MET A 230 -11.94 -13.51 0.14
CA MET A 230 -12.58 -14.83 0.20
C MET A 230 -14.05 -14.78 -0.24
N GLU A 231 -14.80 -13.76 0.17
CA GLU A 231 -16.18 -13.55 -0.29
C GLU A 231 -16.24 -13.35 -1.80
N GLU A 232 -15.38 -12.50 -2.36
CA GLU A 232 -15.33 -12.28 -3.80
C GLU A 232 -14.99 -13.57 -4.57
N VAL A 233 -14.10 -14.41 -4.03
CA VAL A 233 -13.77 -15.72 -4.64
C VAL A 233 -14.96 -16.68 -4.58
N VAL A 234 -15.63 -16.77 -3.44
CA VAL A 234 -16.67 -17.78 -3.18
C VAL A 234 -18.02 -17.36 -3.77
N PHE A 235 -18.40 -16.10 -3.62
CA PHE A 235 -19.71 -15.56 -3.99
C PHE A 235 -19.67 -14.72 -5.27
N GLY A 236 -18.49 -14.34 -5.75
CA GLY A 236 -18.33 -13.46 -6.90
C GLY A 236 -18.40 -11.96 -6.58
N GLU A 237 -18.78 -11.62 -5.35
CA GLU A 237 -18.93 -10.26 -4.83
C GLU A 237 -18.58 -10.18 -3.32
N ILE A 238 -18.39 -8.96 -2.82
CA ILE A 238 -18.10 -8.70 -1.40
C ILE A 238 -19.43 -8.49 -0.68
N LEU A 239 -19.78 -9.39 0.24
CA LEU A 239 -21.04 -9.34 0.98
C LEU A 239 -20.94 -8.46 2.23
N THR A 240 -19.75 -8.35 2.82
CA THR A 240 -19.53 -7.60 4.07
C THR A 240 -18.91 -6.21 3.84
N ASN A 241 -19.22 -5.57 2.70
CA ASN A 241 -18.69 -4.24 2.39
C ASN A 241 -19.14 -3.20 3.43
N CYS A 242 -18.17 -2.59 4.10
CA CYS A 242 -18.41 -1.65 5.19
C CYS A 242 -18.63 -0.19 4.73
N THR A 243 -18.57 0.13 3.43
CA THR A 243 -18.70 1.52 2.94
C THR A 243 -20.10 2.12 3.13
N SER A 244 -21.14 1.28 3.24
CA SER A 244 -22.55 1.70 3.26
C SER A 244 -23.17 1.75 4.65
N VAL A 245 -22.40 1.49 5.72
CA VAL A 245 -22.93 1.55 7.09
C VAL A 245 -23.21 3.02 7.44
N LYS A 246 -24.49 3.42 7.29
CA LYS A 246 -24.98 4.69 7.83
C LYS A 246 -24.71 4.68 9.34
N ARG A 247 -24.04 5.72 9.85
CA ARG A 247 -23.59 5.84 11.26
C ARG A 247 -24.66 5.61 12.35
N ASN A 248 -25.94 5.46 11.99
CA ASN A 248 -27.08 5.40 12.92
C ASN A 248 -27.76 4.03 13.05
N THR A 249 -27.31 2.97 12.38
CA THR A 249 -27.90 1.62 12.55
C THR A 249 -26.87 0.67 13.13
N SER A 250 -27.20 -0.03 14.22
CA SER A 250 -26.28 -0.87 15.01
C SER A 250 -25.78 -2.15 14.31
N SER A 251 -25.63 -2.17 12.98
CA SER A 251 -25.11 -3.32 12.25
C SER A 251 -23.66 -3.07 11.81
N THR A 252 -22.77 -3.83 12.46
CA THR A 252 -21.31 -3.77 12.48
C THR A 252 -20.60 -3.81 11.13
N CYS A 253 -19.75 -2.82 10.87
CA CYS A 253 -18.33 -3.02 10.51
C CYS A 253 -17.59 -1.67 10.45
N PRO A 254 -16.75 -1.39 11.43
CA PRO A 254 -15.71 -0.36 11.28
C PRO A 254 -14.34 -0.89 11.72
N PHE A 255 -14.00 -2.02 11.11
CA PHE A 255 -12.70 -2.67 11.09
C PHE A 255 -12.44 -3.74 12.15
N THR A 256 -13.48 -4.49 12.51
CA THR A 256 -13.49 -5.60 13.47
C THR A 256 -12.27 -6.53 13.30
N ILE A 257 -11.56 -6.75 14.41
CA ILE A 257 -10.46 -7.69 14.52
C ILE A 257 -11.05 -8.98 15.10
N HIS A 258 -11.27 -10.01 14.28
CA HIS A 258 -11.52 -11.34 14.80
C HIS A 258 -10.20 -11.92 15.32
N SER A 259 -9.80 -11.52 16.53
CA SER A 259 -8.84 -12.27 17.32
C SER A 259 -9.61 -12.87 18.49
N ASN A 260 -10.13 -14.08 18.29
CA ASN A 260 -10.61 -14.91 19.38
C ASN A 260 -9.42 -15.22 20.30
N GLY A 261 -9.64 -15.06 21.62
CA GLY A 261 -8.98 -15.73 22.76
C GLY A 261 -7.52 -16.13 22.64
#